data_AF-A0A6B0URJ2-F1
#
_entry.id   AF-A0A6B0URJ2-F1
#
_cell.length_a   1.000
_cell.length_b   1.000
_cell.length_c   1.000
_cell.angle_alpha   90.00
_cell.angle_beta   90.00
_cell.angle_gamma   90.00
#
_symmetry.space_group_name_H-M   'P 1'
#
loop_
_entity.id
_entity.type
_entity.pdbx_description
1 polymer ?
#
loop_
_entity_poly.entity_id
_entity_poly.type
_entity_poly.pdbx_seq_one_letter_code
_entity_poly.pdbx_strand_id
1 'polypeptide(L)'
;MCFVFAVLAVLHPVNGSYRGRASSYREHMCKYVFPKTFPVTFPQDVGAFERNNCVSVNVFGYDSEKNFVYPLKVVDDELEQHVDLLLVENHFVGITNFARLFSNAKSLRFRCKRCLTWFQGQKKKNNPI
;
A
#
# COMPACT_ATOMS: atom_id res chain seq x y z
N MET A 1 15.62 -5.28 0.93
CA MET A 1 15.31 -3.89 0.54
C MET A 1 13.93 -3.68 -0.11
N CYS A 2 13.14 -4.72 -0.38
CA CYS A 2 11.81 -4.58 -1.00
C CYS A 2 10.87 -3.68 -0.18
N PHE A 3 10.79 -3.87 1.13
CA PHE A 3 9.96 -3.07 2.03
C PHE A 3 10.23 -1.56 1.91
N VAL A 4 11.50 -1.15 1.94
CA VAL A 4 11.90 0.26 1.86
C VAL A 4 11.38 0.89 0.57
N PHE A 5 11.68 0.29 -0.59
CA PHE A 5 11.25 0.84 -1.87
C PHE A 5 9.74 0.73 -2.08
N ALA A 6 9.09 -0.31 -1.56
CA ALA A 6 7.63 -0.44 -1.61
C ALA A 6 6.93 0.70 -0.85
N VAL A 7 7.39 1.00 0.36
CA VAL A 7 6.90 2.15 1.16
C VAL A 7 7.15 3.47 0.44
N LEU A 8 8.39 3.71 -0.01
CA LEU A 8 8.75 4.97 -0.66
C LEU A 8 8.02 5.19 -1.98
N ALA A 9 7.77 4.14 -2.77
CA ALA A 9 7.01 4.25 -4.02
C ALA A 9 5.54 4.63 -3.80
N VAL A 10 4.97 4.30 -2.64
CA VAL A 10 3.60 4.69 -2.28
C VAL A 10 3.56 6.09 -1.70
N LEU A 11 4.45 6.42 -0.75
CA LEU A 11 4.45 7.73 -0.08
C LEU A 11 5.00 8.87 -0.94
N HIS A 12 5.88 8.55 -1.89
CA HIS A 12 6.53 9.52 -2.77
C HIS A 12 6.41 9.08 -4.23
N PRO A 13 5.19 9.10 -4.80
CA PRO A 13 4.96 8.58 -6.13
C PRO A 13 5.74 9.40 -7.17
N VAL A 14 6.53 8.70 -7.98
CA VAL A 14 7.27 9.28 -9.10
C VAL A 14 6.59 8.90 -10.43
N ASN A 15 6.62 9.84 -11.38
CA ASN A 15 6.00 9.69 -12.70
C ASN A 15 6.94 9.01 -13.72
N GLY A 16 6.34 8.38 -14.72
CA GLY A 16 7.04 7.83 -15.88
C GLY A 16 8.06 6.73 -15.55
N SER A 17 9.14 6.69 -16.33
CA SER A 17 10.19 5.66 -16.25
C SER A 17 11.07 5.72 -14.99
N TYR A 18 10.91 6.77 -14.17
CA TYR A 18 11.63 6.95 -12.92
C TYR A 18 11.03 6.15 -11.76
N ARG A 19 9.76 5.72 -11.87
CA ARG A 19 9.08 4.96 -10.81
C ARG A 19 9.80 3.67 -10.42
N GLY A 20 10.41 2.98 -11.40
CA GLY A 20 11.14 1.74 -11.18
C GLY A 20 12.60 1.93 -10.74
N ARG A 21 13.08 3.18 -10.61
CA ARG A 21 14.48 3.46 -10.31
C ARG A 21 14.66 3.69 -8.82
N ALA A 22 15.45 2.84 -8.17
CA ALA A 22 15.82 2.99 -6.76
C ALA A 22 16.44 4.37 -6.45
N SER A 23 17.22 4.92 -7.40
CA SER A 23 17.85 6.23 -7.26
C SER A 23 16.85 7.38 -7.08
N SER A 24 15.64 7.26 -7.64
CA SER A 24 14.58 8.27 -7.54
C SER A 24 14.04 8.44 -6.13
N TYR A 25 14.32 7.52 -5.22
CA TYR A 25 13.81 7.56 -3.83
C TYR A 25 14.91 7.84 -2.80
N ARG A 26 16.17 8.03 -3.22
CA ARG A 26 17.31 8.19 -2.29
C ARG A 26 17.14 9.35 -1.32
N GLU A 27 16.62 10.48 -1.79
CA GLU A 27 16.38 11.66 -0.96
C GLU A 27 15.29 11.45 0.10
N HIS A 28 14.42 10.46 -0.09
CA HIS A 28 13.35 10.15 0.84
C HIS A 28 13.72 9.06 1.85
N MET A 29 14.80 8.30 1.61
CA MET A 29 15.24 7.26 2.53
C MET A 29 15.57 7.80 3.93
N CYS A 30 16.11 9.02 4.02
CA CYS A 30 16.46 9.66 5.28
C CYS A 30 15.24 10.24 6.04
N LYS A 31 14.05 10.28 5.43
CA LYS A 31 12.84 10.84 6.06
C LYS A 31 12.18 9.87 7.04
N TYR A 32 12.54 8.59 7.00
CA TYR A 32 11.90 7.55 7.79
C TYR A 32 12.92 6.65 8.50
N VAL A 33 12.52 6.13 9.65
CA VAL A 33 13.25 5.13 10.42
C VAL A 33 12.86 3.74 9.91
N PHE A 34 13.63 3.21 8.96
CA PHE A 34 13.45 1.85 8.42
C PHE A 34 14.10 0.78 9.31
N PRO A 35 13.63 -0.49 9.23
CA PRO A 35 14.31 -1.61 9.86
C PRO A 35 15.77 -1.73 9.39
N LYS A 36 16.68 -2.00 10.33
CA LYS A 36 18.13 -2.10 10.07
C LYS A 36 18.54 -3.50 9.59
N THR A 37 17.73 -4.51 9.91
CA THR A 37 17.96 -5.92 9.57
C THR A 37 17.07 -6.34 8.41
N PHE A 38 17.60 -7.22 7.56
CA PHE A 38 16.87 -7.79 6.42
C PHE A 38 16.98 -9.32 6.45
N PRO A 39 15.93 -10.06 6.04
CA PRO A 39 14.66 -9.57 5.50
C PRO A 39 13.78 -8.88 6.56
N VAL A 40 12.96 -7.92 6.13
CA VAL A 40 11.97 -7.27 7.00
C VAL A 40 10.89 -8.30 7.32
N THR A 41 10.57 -8.46 8.59
CA THR A 41 9.58 -9.43 9.07
C THR A 41 8.23 -8.77 9.34
N PHE A 42 7.15 -9.46 8.99
CA PHE A 42 5.80 -9.09 9.35
C PHE A 42 5.26 -10.09 10.37
N PRO A 43 4.61 -9.64 11.47
CA PRO A 43 4.18 -8.26 11.73
C PRO A 43 5.18 -7.35 12.48
N GLN A 44 6.28 -7.88 13.01
CA GLN A 44 7.10 -7.21 14.02
C GLN A 44 7.78 -5.93 13.50
N ASP A 45 8.56 -6.04 12.41
CA ASP A 45 9.31 -4.90 11.88
C ASP A 45 8.39 -3.87 11.22
N VAL A 46 7.29 -4.31 10.60
CA VAL A 46 6.27 -3.43 10.03
C VAL A 46 5.60 -2.61 11.13
N GLY A 47 5.22 -3.24 12.24
CA GLY A 47 4.64 -2.51 13.38
C GLY A 47 5.62 -1.55 14.03
N ALA A 48 6.91 -1.89 14.08
CA ALA A 48 7.95 -0.96 14.55
C ALA A 48 8.09 0.24 13.61
N PHE A 49 8.05 0.02 12.29
CA PHE A 49 8.05 1.09 11.30
C PHE A 49 6.86 2.04 11.48
N GLU A 50 5.64 1.53 11.65
CA GLU A 50 4.45 2.36 11.86
C GLU A 50 4.61 3.31 13.06
N ARG A 51 5.01 2.75 14.21
CA ARG A 51 5.18 3.52 15.46
C ARG A 51 6.26 4.59 15.35
N ASN A 52 7.37 4.30 14.69
CA ASN A 52 8.49 5.22 14.60
C ASN A 52 8.28 6.35 13.60
N ASN A 53 7.31 6.22 12.69
CA ASN A 53 7.15 7.14 11.56
C ASN A 53 5.77 7.81 11.50
N CYS A 54 4.84 7.47 12.39
CA CYS A 54 3.45 7.92 12.31
C CYS A 54 2.80 7.61 10.94
N VAL A 55 3.15 6.46 10.37
CA VAL A 55 2.62 5.94 9.10
C VAL A 55 1.70 4.77 9.43
N SER A 56 0.52 4.73 8.82
CA SER A 56 -0.36 3.57 8.89
C SER A 56 -0.09 2.63 7.72
N VAL A 57 -0.04 1.32 7.97
CA VAL A 57 0.28 0.32 6.95
C VAL A 57 -0.78 -0.78 6.91
N ASN A 58 -1.40 -0.96 5.76
CA ASN A 58 -2.15 -2.18 5.45
C ASN A 58 -1.24 -3.19 4.76
N VAL A 59 -1.43 -4.47 5.08
CA VAL A 59 -0.71 -5.57 4.44
C VAL A 59 -1.72 -6.57 3.91
N PHE A 60 -1.58 -6.93 2.64
CA PHE A 60 -2.40 -7.90 1.94
C PHE A 60 -1.52 -9.08 1.49
N GLY A 61 -2.05 -10.30 1.58
CA GLY A 61 -1.43 -11.48 1.01
C GLY A 61 -1.97 -11.74 -0.40
N TYR A 62 -1.22 -12.52 -1.18
CA TYR A 62 -1.68 -13.04 -2.47
C TYR A 62 -1.55 -14.56 -2.48
N ASP A 63 -2.64 -15.23 -2.77
CA ASP A 63 -2.69 -16.67 -3.06
C ASP A 63 -2.52 -16.85 -4.57
N SER A 64 -1.37 -17.37 -4.98
CA SER A 64 -1.00 -17.55 -6.39
C SER A 64 -1.79 -18.68 -7.06
N GLU A 65 -2.20 -19.70 -6.31
CA GLU A 65 -2.99 -20.83 -6.82
C GLU A 65 -4.43 -20.39 -7.12
N LYS A 66 -5.01 -19.58 -6.23
CA LYS A 66 -6.38 -19.07 -6.36
C LYS A 66 -6.49 -17.72 -7.06
N ASN A 67 -5.36 -17.11 -7.39
CA ASN A 67 -5.26 -15.76 -7.96
C ASN A 67 -6.12 -14.75 -7.16
N PHE A 68 -5.96 -14.77 -5.83
CA PHE A 68 -6.81 -14.00 -4.92
C PHE A 68 -5.98 -13.24 -3.89
N VAL A 69 -6.35 -11.98 -3.66
CA VAL A 69 -5.74 -11.13 -2.63
C VAL A 69 -6.60 -11.18 -1.37
N TYR A 70 -5.98 -11.24 -0.20
CA TYR A 70 -6.68 -11.28 1.10
C TYR A 70 -5.99 -10.36 2.11
N PRO A 71 -6.73 -9.78 3.08
CA PRO A 71 -6.13 -8.93 4.09
C PRO A 71 -5.32 -9.74 5.11
N LEU A 72 -4.07 -9.34 5.34
CA LEU A 72 -3.24 -9.84 6.45
C LEU A 72 -3.30 -8.89 7.66
N LYS A 73 -3.34 -7.58 7.38
CA LYS A 73 -3.53 -6.51 8.36
C LYS A 73 -4.23 -5.34 7.69
N VAL A 74 -5.32 -4.87 8.30
CA VAL A 74 -6.02 -3.65 7.89
C VAL A 74 -6.25 -2.79 9.13
N VAL A 75 -5.67 -1.59 9.14
CA VAL A 75 -5.84 -0.64 10.25
C VAL A 75 -7.30 -0.19 10.35
N ASP A 76 -7.72 0.21 11.53
CA ASP A 76 -9.07 0.76 11.73
C ASP A 76 -9.18 2.16 11.12
N ASP A 77 -8.17 2.99 11.34
CA ASP A 77 -8.07 4.34 10.79
C ASP A 77 -6.77 4.52 9.99
N GLU A 78 -6.91 5.00 8.76
CA GLU A 78 -5.77 5.40 7.93
C GLU A 78 -5.29 6.78 8.36
N LEU A 79 -4.01 6.88 8.71
CA LEU A 79 -3.34 8.15 8.99
C LEU A 79 -3.12 8.94 7.70
N GLU A 80 -2.77 10.23 7.84
CA GLU A 80 -2.43 11.09 6.69
C GLU A 80 -1.36 10.45 5.80
N GLN A 81 -0.34 9.86 6.42
CA GLN A 81 0.59 8.97 5.73
C GLN A 81 0.09 7.52 5.84
N HIS A 82 -0.30 6.97 4.71
CA HIS A 82 -0.83 5.62 4.60
C HIS A 82 -0.16 4.84 3.48
N VAL A 83 0.11 3.56 3.73
CA VAL A 83 0.69 2.64 2.76
C VAL A 83 -0.10 1.35 2.71
N ASP A 84 -0.55 0.98 1.51
CA ASP A 84 -1.02 -0.36 1.22
C ASP A 84 0.12 -1.20 0.63
N LEU A 85 0.42 -2.36 1.24
CA LEU A 85 1.45 -3.29 0.77
C LEU A 85 0.86 -4.66 0.41
N LEU A 86 1.42 -5.30 -0.61
CA LEU A 86 1.21 -6.71 -0.91
C LEU A 86 2.43 -7.51 -0.44
N LEU A 87 2.23 -8.60 0.28
CA LEU A 87 3.26 -9.54 0.71
C LEU A 87 3.12 -10.84 -0.08
N VAL A 88 4.12 -11.15 -0.91
CA VAL A 88 4.16 -12.35 -1.77
C VAL A 88 5.49 -13.03 -1.54
N GLU A 89 5.49 -14.28 -1.04
CA GLU A 89 6.72 -15.08 -0.83
C GLU A 89 7.84 -14.28 -0.10
N ASN A 90 7.50 -13.59 0.98
CA ASN A 90 8.40 -12.72 1.77
C ASN A 90 8.90 -11.46 1.05
N HIS A 91 8.30 -11.09 -0.09
CA HIS A 91 8.57 -9.86 -0.81
C HIS A 91 7.43 -8.85 -0.65
N PHE A 92 7.75 -7.64 -0.18
CA PHE A 92 6.80 -6.54 -0.11
C PHE A 92 6.74 -5.76 -1.43
N VAL A 93 5.53 -5.50 -1.91
CA VAL A 93 5.22 -4.71 -3.10
C VAL A 93 4.31 -3.55 -2.71
N GLY A 94 4.60 -2.34 -3.18
CA GLY A 94 3.77 -1.16 -2.92
C GLY A 94 2.50 -1.15 -3.78
N ILE A 95 1.34 -1.01 -3.15
CA ILE A 95 0.06 -0.87 -3.86
C ILE A 95 -0.24 0.63 -4.02
N THR A 96 0.11 1.19 -5.18
CA THR A 96 -0.14 2.62 -5.48
C THR A 96 -1.57 2.92 -5.89
N ASN A 97 -2.36 1.90 -6.24
CA ASN A 97 -3.77 2.03 -6.54
C ASN A 97 -4.49 0.73 -6.20
N PHE A 98 -5.17 0.72 -5.04
CA PHE A 98 -5.84 -0.46 -4.52
C PHE A 98 -6.96 -0.99 -5.43
N ALA A 99 -7.72 -0.09 -6.07
CA ALA A 99 -8.82 -0.48 -6.95
C ALA A 99 -8.35 -1.25 -8.19
N ARG A 100 -7.16 -0.90 -8.73
CA ARG A 100 -6.57 -1.56 -9.89
C ARG A 100 -6.07 -2.98 -9.61
N LEU A 101 -5.90 -3.35 -8.34
CA LEU A 101 -5.49 -4.71 -7.98
C LEU A 101 -6.55 -5.76 -8.36
N PHE A 102 -7.82 -5.36 -8.48
CA PHE A 102 -8.94 -6.28 -8.68
C PHE A 102 -9.74 -6.06 -9.97
N SER A 103 -9.37 -5.09 -10.81
CA SER A 103 -10.05 -4.88 -12.11
C SER A 103 -9.28 -3.96 -13.07
N ASN A 104 -9.55 -4.12 -14.36
CA ASN A 104 -9.31 -3.11 -15.41
C ASN A 104 -10.50 -2.15 -15.58
N ALA A 105 -11.42 -2.08 -14.62
CA ALA A 105 -12.75 -1.57 -14.89
C ALA A 105 -12.83 -0.04 -14.94
N LYS A 106 -13.38 0.47 -16.05
CA LYS A 106 -13.80 1.87 -16.28
C LYS A 106 -14.90 2.38 -15.32
N SER A 107 -15.28 1.60 -14.30
CA SER A 107 -16.39 1.91 -13.39
C SER A 107 -15.87 2.29 -12.00
N LEU A 108 -16.42 3.36 -11.42
CA LEU A 108 -16.20 3.86 -10.06
C LEU A 108 -16.66 2.86 -8.97
N ARG A 109 -16.03 1.68 -8.93
CA ARG A 109 -16.26 0.65 -7.90
C ARG A 109 -15.22 0.88 -6.81
N PHE A 110 -15.71 1.17 -5.62
CA PHE A 110 -14.88 1.18 -4.42
C PHE A 110 -14.83 -0.25 -3.87
N ARG A 111 -13.67 -0.64 -3.35
CA ARG A 111 -13.47 -1.94 -2.70
C ARG A 111 -13.09 -1.70 -1.26
N CYS A 112 -13.83 -2.29 -0.33
CA CYS A 112 -13.50 -2.21 1.09
C CYS A 112 -12.19 -2.97 1.33
N LYS A 113 -11.20 -2.35 1.98
CA LYS A 113 -9.91 -2.99 2.26
C LYS A 113 -10.04 -4.16 3.25
N ARG A 114 -11.01 -4.09 4.18
CA ARG A 114 -11.21 -5.12 5.21
C ARG A 114 -11.93 -6.37 4.72
N CYS A 115 -13.04 -6.21 3.99
CA CYS A 115 -13.83 -7.37 3.51
C CYS A 115 -13.63 -7.70 2.02
N LEU A 116 -12.91 -6.84 1.29
CA LEU A 116 -12.68 -6.95 -0.15
C LEU A 116 -13.93 -7.00 -1.03
N THR A 117 -15.11 -6.74 -0.47
CA THR A 117 -16.37 -6.60 -1.20
C THR A 117 -16.41 -5.28 -1.96
N TRP A 118 -17.04 -5.28 -3.14
CA TRP A 118 -17.25 -4.08 -3.94
C TRP A 118 -18.53 -3.34 -3.57
N PHE A 119 -18.52 -2.02 -3.72
CA PHE A 119 -19.70 -1.18 -3.64
C PHE A 119 -19.66 -0.09 -4.71
N GLN A 120 -20.84 0.38 -5.11
CA GLN A 120 -20.96 1.50 -6.06
C GLN A 120 -20.79 2.81 -5.31
N GLY A 121 -19.89 3.67 -5.79
CA GLY A 121 -19.79 5.03 -5.28
C GLY A 121 -21.04 5.84 -5.63
N GLN A 122 -21.66 6.49 -4.65
CA GLN A 122 -22.71 7.45 -4.94
C GLN A 122 -22.11 8.67 -5.66
N LYS A 123 -22.67 9.05 -6.81
CA LYS A 123 -22.34 10.33 -7.44
C LYS A 123 -22.79 11.46 -6.51
N LYS A 124 -21.89 12.36 -6.11
CA LYS A 124 -22.29 13.61 -5.45
C LYS A 124 -23.24 14.36 -6.38
N LYS A 125 -24.51 14.49 -5.99
CA LYS A 125 -25.41 15.46 -6.62
C LYS A 125 -24.99 16.82 -6.09
N ASN A 126 -24.32 17.62 -6.92
CA ASN A 126 -24.17 19.04 -6.63
C ASN A 126 -25.58 19.65 -6.66
N ASN A 127 -26.13 19.98 -5.50
CA ASN A 127 -27.29 20.86 -5.44
C ASN A 127 -26.81 22.27 -5.77
N PRO A 128 -27.36 22.95 -6.80
CA PRO A 128 -27.16 24.38 -6.93
C PRO A 128 -27.85 25.08 -5.73
N ILE A 129 -27.12 26.04 -5.15
CA ILE A 129 -27.61 26.98 -4.13
C ILE A 129 -28.55 27.98 -4.82
#